data_AF-A0A2E2QGN8-F1
#
_entry.id   AF-A0A2E2QGN8-F1
#
_cell.length_a   1.000
_cell.length_b   1.000
_cell.length_c   1.000
_cell.angle_alpha   90.00
_cell.angle_beta   90.00
_cell.angle_gamma   90.00
#
_symmetry.space_group_name_H-M   'P 1'
#
loop_
_entity.id
_entity.type
_entity.pdbx_description
1 polymer ?
#
loop_
_entity_poly.entity_id
_entity_poly.type
_entity_poly.pdbx_seq_one_letter_code
_entity_poly.pdbx_strand_id
1 'polypeptide(L)'
;MEVGILAYGGYIPQSRLQRSEIAKAHSWFNPGLKGLAKGERAMANWDEDSVTMAVEAARDCLADFDRDQVSAVYMASTSFPFVDRQNAGIVADALNLSSSLQTMDFASSQRAGSAGLSVALQVAKGGSGPILFTASEKRKTKAASPLELTSGDGAAAFLVGTGKVVARLLSAHTEAVDFVDHFRGENEDFDYSWEERWIRDEGYLKIVPDAINAALADASVKAEDITTFCFPVAARGVAGAIAKKTGLPESAVADNLQANCGETGTAHSMVMLAQALQNSAPGDKILVASFGQGSDALLFEVTDEIKSLSPRRGISGYLARRYAETNYNKFLAFHELVNMERGIRAETDKKTGLTTLYRNKGMAQAMVGGQCSQCGTAQFPKSNMCVNENCGAIGTQEDYPFADRVSKVNSFTADRLTYSPDPPAYYGMVQFEEGGRLMSDFTDISPETEIEVGMPMRMMFRIKDYDNKRGFRRYFWKATPAGASSKGE
;
A
#
# COMPACT_ATOMS: atom_id res chain seq x y z
N MET A 1 -17.41 -16.68 18.58
CA MET A 1 -16.13 -16.99 17.91
C MET A 1 -15.22 -15.80 18.14
N GLU A 2 -13.92 -16.05 18.32
CA GLU A 2 -12.93 -14.96 18.39
C GLU A 2 -12.92 -14.21 17.06
N VAL A 3 -12.78 -12.88 17.11
CA VAL A 3 -12.66 -11.99 15.96
C VAL A 3 -11.28 -11.34 15.98
N GLY A 4 -10.69 -11.15 14.81
CA GLY A 4 -9.32 -10.67 14.73
C GLY A 4 -8.79 -10.64 13.31
N ILE A 5 -7.47 -10.54 13.22
CA ILE A 5 -6.72 -10.54 11.96
C ILE A 5 -6.43 -12.00 11.61
N LEU A 6 -6.83 -12.43 10.42
CA LEU A 6 -6.55 -13.75 9.82
C LEU A 6 -5.22 -13.74 9.06
N ALA A 7 -4.89 -12.64 8.40
CA ALA A 7 -3.63 -12.45 7.68
C ALA A 7 -3.31 -10.96 7.56
N TYR A 8 -2.04 -10.65 7.31
CA TYR A 8 -1.57 -9.28 7.08
C TYR A 8 -0.63 -9.23 5.88
N GLY A 9 -0.50 -8.05 5.28
CA GLY A 9 0.44 -7.76 4.20
C GLY A 9 0.85 -6.29 4.22
N GLY A 10 1.94 -5.99 3.53
CA GLY A 10 2.49 -4.64 3.49
C GLY A 10 3.03 -4.28 2.12
N TYR A 11 3.13 -2.99 1.83
CA TYR A 11 3.80 -2.48 0.65
C TYR A 11 4.45 -1.13 0.93
N ILE A 12 5.74 -1.03 0.61
CA ILE A 12 6.45 0.24 0.54
C ILE A 12 7.05 0.33 -0.87
N PRO A 13 6.95 1.48 -1.58
CA PRO A 13 7.60 1.70 -2.87
C PRO A 13 9.07 1.31 -2.88
N GLN A 14 9.69 1.15 -4.05
CA GLN A 14 11.11 0.78 -4.11
C GLN A 14 12.05 1.99 -3.91
N SER A 15 11.70 3.15 -4.45
CA SER A 15 12.55 4.34 -4.43
C SER A 15 12.57 5.01 -3.05
N ARG A 16 13.76 5.44 -2.61
CA ARG A 16 13.96 6.16 -1.34
C ARG A 16 14.67 7.49 -1.57
N LEU A 17 13.91 8.58 -1.58
CA LEU A 17 14.48 9.92 -1.72
C LEU A 17 15.28 10.26 -0.45
N GLN A 18 16.57 10.54 -0.64
CA GLN A 18 17.45 10.92 0.47
C GLN A 18 17.09 12.31 0.98
N ARG A 19 16.78 12.44 2.28
CA ARG A 19 16.36 13.72 2.88
C ARG A 19 17.45 14.78 2.84
N SER A 20 18.71 14.35 2.74
CA SER A 20 19.86 15.23 2.52
C SER A 20 19.75 16.01 1.22
N GLU A 21 19.22 15.42 0.16
CA GLU A 21 19.07 16.09 -1.14
C GLU A 21 17.94 17.12 -1.10
N ILE A 22 16.83 16.83 -0.40
CA ILE A 22 15.76 17.80 -0.15
C ILE A 22 16.28 19.00 0.65
N ALA A 23 16.96 18.74 1.77
CA ALA A 23 17.51 19.80 2.63
C ALA A 23 18.56 20.64 1.91
N LYS A 24 19.39 20.01 1.05
CA LYS A 24 20.37 20.71 0.22
C LYS A 24 19.70 21.62 -0.80
N ALA A 25 18.69 21.12 -1.52
CA ALA A 25 17.94 21.89 -2.52
C ALA A 25 17.29 23.15 -1.93
N HIS A 26 16.81 23.08 -0.68
CA HIS A 26 16.12 24.17 0.01
C HIS A 26 16.99 24.97 0.97
N SER A 27 18.29 24.70 1.04
CA SER A 27 19.21 25.35 2.01
C SER A 27 19.26 26.88 1.88
N TRP A 28 19.02 27.42 0.69
CA TRP A 28 18.96 28.86 0.44
C TRP A 28 17.66 29.52 0.91
N PHE A 29 16.55 28.77 0.98
CA PHE A 29 15.22 29.28 1.33
C PHE A 29 14.87 28.98 2.80
N ASN A 30 15.11 27.75 3.25
CA ASN A 30 14.80 27.28 4.59
C ASN A 30 15.94 26.39 5.16
N PRO A 31 17.05 26.99 5.64
CA PRO A 31 18.20 26.24 6.16
C PRO A 31 17.87 25.39 7.41
N GLY A 32 16.78 25.68 8.12
CA GLY A 32 16.34 24.93 9.29
C GLY A 32 16.00 23.46 9.00
N LEU A 33 15.62 23.15 7.75
CA LEU A 33 15.32 21.79 7.29
C LEU A 33 16.51 20.84 7.42
N LYS A 34 17.74 21.36 7.56
CA LYS A 34 18.94 20.56 7.84
C LYS A 34 18.78 19.65 9.07
N GLY A 35 17.98 20.07 10.07
CA GLY A 35 17.67 19.24 11.25
C GLY A 35 16.92 17.94 10.93
N LEU A 36 16.21 17.90 9.80
CA LEU A 36 15.42 16.76 9.32
C LEU A 36 16.11 16.00 8.17
N ALA A 37 17.33 16.39 7.79
CA ALA A 37 18.04 15.86 6.61
C ALA A 37 18.54 14.41 6.76
N LYS A 38 18.46 13.81 7.95
CA LYS A 38 18.95 12.44 8.20
C LYS A 38 17.89 11.41 7.81
N GLY A 39 18.32 10.39 7.09
CA GLY A 39 17.48 9.28 6.64
C GLY A 39 16.88 9.55 5.27
N GLU A 40 15.83 8.81 4.96
CA GLU A 40 15.19 8.80 3.65
C GLU A 40 13.68 8.73 3.78
N ARG A 41 12.98 9.08 2.70
CA ARG A 41 11.54 8.86 2.56
C ARG A 41 11.23 7.91 1.42
N ALA A 42 10.28 7.02 1.65
CA ALA A 42 9.63 6.26 0.60
C ALA A 42 8.96 7.23 -0.37
N MET A 43 9.17 6.97 -1.66
CA MET A 43 8.68 7.77 -2.76
C MET A 43 8.02 6.82 -3.75
N ALA A 44 6.71 6.96 -3.91
CA ALA A 44 5.96 6.30 -4.97
C ALA A 44 6.49 6.76 -6.34
N ASN A 45 6.69 5.80 -7.24
CA ASN A 45 7.05 6.09 -8.62
C ASN A 45 5.88 6.78 -9.37
N TRP A 46 6.14 7.28 -10.58
CA TRP A 46 5.14 7.94 -11.40
C TRP A 46 3.94 7.03 -11.72
N ASP A 47 4.11 5.71 -11.67
CA ASP A 47 3.06 4.74 -11.94
C ASP A 47 2.43 4.12 -10.69
N GLU A 48 2.62 4.77 -9.54
CA GLU A 48 2.08 4.35 -8.24
C GLU A 48 1.17 5.42 -7.61
N ASP A 49 0.07 4.95 -7.01
CA ASP A 49 -0.83 5.69 -6.13
C ASP A 49 -1.38 4.81 -5.00
N SER A 50 -2.29 5.36 -4.20
CA SER A 50 -2.85 4.62 -3.05
C SER A 50 -3.61 3.35 -3.47
N VAL A 51 -4.20 3.30 -4.68
CA VAL A 51 -4.87 2.09 -5.17
C VAL A 51 -3.85 1.02 -5.56
N THR A 52 -2.80 1.39 -6.31
CA THR A 52 -1.77 0.41 -6.70
C THR A 52 -1.03 -0.16 -5.49
N MET A 53 -0.72 0.68 -4.50
CA MET A 53 -0.04 0.24 -3.29
C MET A 53 -0.96 -0.63 -2.41
N ALA A 54 -2.25 -0.30 -2.31
CA ALA A 54 -3.23 -1.15 -1.62
C ALA A 54 -3.37 -2.53 -2.28
N VAL A 55 -3.35 -2.61 -3.62
CA VAL A 55 -3.38 -3.90 -4.33
C VAL A 55 -2.15 -4.74 -3.99
N GLU A 56 -0.93 -4.18 -4.02
CA GLU A 56 0.26 -4.97 -3.70
C GLU A 56 0.33 -5.39 -2.22
N ALA A 57 -0.13 -4.55 -1.29
CA ALA A 57 -0.25 -4.93 0.11
C ALA A 57 -1.30 -6.05 0.32
N ALA A 58 -2.43 -5.97 -0.39
CA ALA A 58 -3.48 -6.98 -0.34
C ALA A 58 -3.04 -8.31 -0.97
N ARG A 59 -2.26 -8.29 -2.05
CA ARG A 59 -1.66 -9.51 -2.63
C ARG A 59 -0.71 -10.19 -1.67
N ASP A 60 0.12 -9.42 -0.97
CA ASP A 60 0.97 -9.94 0.10
C ASP A 60 0.12 -10.56 1.21
N CYS A 61 -0.97 -9.89 1.61
CA CYS A 61 -1.91 -10.38 2.64
C CYS A 61 -2.64 -11.67 2.25
N LEU A 62 -3.08 -11.79 1.00
CA LEU A 62 -3.94 -12.87 0.50
C LEU A 62 -3.16 -14.03 -0.13
N ALA A 63 -1.82 -14.04 -0.04
CA ALA A 63 -0.97 -14.91 -0.85
C ALA A 63 -1.40 -16.39 -0.90
N ASP A 64 -1.87 -16.96 0.21
CA ASP A 64 -2.32 -18.36 0.31
C ASP A 64 -3.79 -18.48 0.73
N PHE A 65 -4.54 -17.38 0.66
CA PHE A 65 -5.93 -17.33 1.06
C PHE A 65 -6.86 -17.57 -0.14
N ASP A 66 -7.90 -18.37 0.06
CA ASP A 66 -8.95 -18.58 -0.93
C ASP A 66 -9.79 -17.31 -1.10
N ARG A 67 -9.51 -16.60 -2.20
CA ARG A 67 -10.10 -15.29 -2.50
C ARG A 67 -11.60 -15.30 -2.67
N ASP A 68 -12.21 -16.45 -2.98
CA ASP A 68 -13.66 -16.59 -3.13
C ASP A 68 -14.40 -16.47 -1.79
N GLN A 69 -13.69 -16.60 -0.67
CA GLN A 69 -14.26 -16.43 0.66
C GLN A 69 -14.32 -14.95 1.11
N VAL A 70 -13.65 -14.04 0.39
CA VAL A 70 -13.64 -12.62 0.76
C VAL A 70 -15.03 -12.02 0.51
N SER A 71 -15.65 -11.53 1.57
CA SER A 71 -17.03 -10.99 1.55
C SER A 71 -17.09 -9.48 1.38
N ALA A 72 -16.00 -8.77 1.68
CA ALA A 72 -15.90 -7.33 1.49
C ALA A 72 -14.46 -6.84 1.29
N VAL A 73 -14.32 -5.71 0.60
CA VAL A 73 -13.07 -4.95 0.44
C VAL A 73 -13.28 -3.53 0.93
N TYR A 74 -12.58 -3.17 2.00
CA TYR A 74 -12.58 -1.84 2.58
C TYR A 74 -11.21 -1.19 2.35
N MET A 75 -11.20 0.08 1.95
CA MET A 75 -9.96 0.82 1.68
C MET A 75 -9.97 2.16 2.41
N ALA A 76 -8.90 2.48 3.14
CA ALA A 76 -8.71 3.75 3.81
C ALA A 76 -7.62 4.59 3.13
N SER A 77 -7.91 5.85 2.83
CA SER A 77 -6.95 6.80 2.28
C SER A 77 -7.44 8.23 2.44
N THR A 78 -6.52 9.19 2.58
CA THR A 78 -6.86 10.60 2.33
C THR A 78 -6.41 11.06 0.94
N SER A 79 -5.55 10.33 0.23
CA SER A 79 -5.07 10.65 -1.11
C SER A 79 -5.71 9.79 -2.22
N PHE A 80 -7.02 9.54 -2.15
CA PHE A 80 -7.69 8.73 -3.18
C PHE A 80 -7.51 9.31 -4.60
N PRO A 81 -7.25 8.46 -5.61
CA PRO A 81 -7.14 8.91 -7.00
C PRO A 81 -8.46 9.40 -7.60
N PHE A 82 -9.60 8.91 -7.08
CA PHE A 82 -10.92 9.32 -7.52
C PHE A 82 -11.80 9.73 -6.35
N VAL A 83 -12.51 10.84 -6.53
CA VAL A 83 -13.47 11.38 -5.54
C VAL A 83 -14.84 10.71 -5.66
N ASP A 84 -15.29 10.40 -6.88
CA ASP A 84 -16.64 9.85 -7.17
C ASP A 84 -16.59 8.55 -7.99
N ARG A 85 -15.47 7.81 -7.90
CA ARG A 85 -15.36 6.43 -8.38
C ARG A 85 -14.81 5.61 -7.24
N GLN A 86 -15.52 4.55 -6.87
CA GLN A 86 -15.13 3.68 -5.76
C GLN A 86 -13.71 3.12 -5.96
N ASN A 87 -12.81 3.42 -5.04
CA ASN A 87 -11.41 3.03 -5.11
C ASN A 87 -11.23 1.57 -4.67
N ALA A 88 -11.91 1.15 -3.60
CA ALA A 88 -11.96 -0.26 -3.17
C ALA A 88 -12.49 -1.21 -4.25
N GLY A 89 -13.39 -0.74 -5.13
CA GLY A 89 -13.86 -1.50 -6.28
C GLY A 89 -12.75 -1.81 -7.30
N ILE A 90 -11.81 -0.89 -7.49
CA ILE A 90 -10.64 -1.10 -8.35
C ILE A 90 -9.71 -2.14 -7.71
N VAL A 91 -9.53 -2.08 -6.39
CA VAL A 91 -8.73 -3.07 -5.64
C VAL A 91 -9.35 -4.46 -5.76
N ALA A 92 -10.66 -4.59 -5.59
CA ALA A 92 -11.38 -5.86 -5.72
C ALA A 92 -11.25 -6.47 -7.13
N ASP A 93 -11.47 -5.66 -8.17
CA ASP A 93 -11.29 -6.09 -9.57
C ASP A 93 -9.84 -6.51 -9.83
N ALA A 94 -8.85 -5.77 -9.33
CA ALA A 94 -7.43 -6.10 -9.51
C ALA A 94 -7.02 -7.41 -8.82
N LEU A 95 -7.61 -7.73 -7.67
CA LEU A 95 -7.36 -8.97 -6.94
C LEU A 95 -8.12 -10.17 -7.52
N ASN A 96 -8.90 -9.97 -8.58
CA ASN A 96 -9.79 -10.98 -9.19
C ASN A 96 -10.76 -11.59 -8.16
N LEU A 97 -11.35 -10.75 -7.30
CA LEU A 97 -12.33 -11.20 -6.31
C LEU A 97 -13.72 -11.36 -6.95
N SER A 98 -14.58 -12.16 -6.29
CA SER A 98 -15.98 -12.30 -6.67
C SER A 98 -16.71 -10.96 -6.72
N SER A 99 -17.61 -10.79 -7.69
CA SER A 99 -18.49 -9.60 -7.73
C SER A 99 -19.52 -9.56 -6.60
N SER A 100 -19.74 -10.68 -5.90
CA SER A 100 -20.67 -10.80 -4.78
C SER A 100 -19.99 -10.43 -3.45
N LEU A 101 -19.41 -9.22 -3.40
CA LEU A 101 -18.79 -8.67 -2.19
C LEU A 101 -19.18 -7.21 -2.00
N GLN A 102 -19.02 -6.71 -0.77
CA GLN A 102 -19.21 -5.30 -0.46
C GLN A 102 -17.92 -4.51 -0.68
N THR A 103 -18.00 -3.28 -1.18
CA THR A 103 -16.85 -2.36 -1.21
C THR A 103 -17.15 -1.07 -0.46
N MET A 104 -16.14 -0.54 0.25
CA MET A 104 -16.25 0.75 0.96
C MET A 104 -14.93 1.50 0.96
N ASP A 105 -15.00 2.82 0.89
CA ASP A 105 -13.86 3.73 1.01
C ASP A 105 -14.00 4.53 2.32
N PHE A 106 -12.97 4.48 3.16
CA PHE A 106 -12.83 5.27 4.39
C PHE A 106 -11.91 6.45 4.12
N ALA A 107 -12.45 7.65 4.21
CA ALA A 107 -11.73 8.90 3.96
C ALA A 107 -11.84 9.82 5.19
N SER A 108 -11.18 10.97 5.08
CA SER A 108 -11.18 12.05 6.07
C SER A 108 -10.48 11.69 7.39
N SER A 109 -9.61 12.58 7.86
CA SER A 109 -8.74 12.39 9.04
C SER A 109 -7.66 11.31 8.88
N GLN A 110 -6.50 11.51 9.49
CA GLN A 110 -5.42 10.53 9.51
C GLN A 110 -5.76 9.26 10.30
N ARG A 111 -6.83 9.29 11.10
CA ARG A 111 -7.33 8.10 11.80
C ARG A 111 -8.22 7.19 10.94
N ALA A 112 -8.50 7.53 9.68
CA ALA A 112 -9.34 6.69 8.81
C ALA A 112 -8.80 5.24 8.65
N GLY A 113 -7.49 5.03 8.78
CA GLY A 113 -6.87 3.70 8.79
C GLY A 113 -7.28 2.86 10.00
N SER A 114 -7.12 3.40 11.21
CA SER A 114 -7.50 2.70 12.45
C SER A 114 -9.01 2.58 12.62
N ALA A 115 -9.75 3.65 12.33
CA ALA A 115 -11.21 3.66 12.39
C ALA A 115 -11.81 2.65 11.41
N GLY A 116 -11.29 2.60 10.18
CA GLY A 116 -11.71 1.63 9.16
C GLY A 116 -11.43 0.19 9.57
N LEU A 117 -10.25 -0.10 10.14
CA LEU A 117 -9.95 -1.43 10.67
C LEU A 117 -10.86 -1.81 11.84
N SER A 118 -11.14 -0.87 12.75
CA SER A 118 -12.08 -1.07 13.87
C SER A 118 -13.47 -1.45 13.36
N VAL A 119 -14.01 -0.70 12.39
CA VAL A 119 -15.29 -1.01 11.74
C VAL A 119 -15.24 -2.37 11.06
N ALA A 120 -14.18 -2.69 10.32
CA ALA A 120 -14.03 -3.99 9.66
C ALA A 120 -14.08 -5.14 10.67
N LEU A 121 -13.39 -5.03 11.81
CA LEU A 121 -13.42 -6.03 12.88
C LEU A 121 -14.79 -6.16 13.54
N GLN A 122 -15.49 -5.04 13.77
CA GLN A 122 -16.85 -5.06 14.32
C GLN A 122 -17.85 -5.74 13.36
N VAL A 123 -17.78 -5.40 12.07
CA VAL A 123 -18.65 -6.01 11.03
C VAL A 123 -18.31 -7.49 10.87
N ALA A 124 -17.03 -7.86 10.83
CA ALA A 124 -16.58 -9.24 10.68
C ALA A 124 -17.11 -10.18 11.79
N LYS A 125 -17.36 -9.66 13.00
CA LYS A 125 -17.92 -10.44 14.11
C LYS A 125 -19.34 -10.97 13.82
N GLY A 126 -20.12 -10.28 12.99
CA GLY A 126 -21.48 -10.66 12.60
C GLY A 126 -21.68 -10.89 11.10
N GLY A 127 -20.61 -10.78 10.31
CA GLY A 127 -20.64 -10.84 8.85
C GLY A 127 -20.68 -12.26 8.28
N SER A 128 -20.89 -12.35 6.97
CA SER A 128 -20.98 -13.61 6.23
C SER A 128 -19.63 -14.19 5.80
N GLY A 129 -18.52 -13.49 6.04
CA GLY A 129 -17.18 -13.97 5.72
C GLY A 129 -16.08 -12.97 6.06
N PRO A 130 -14.82 -13.32 5.76
CA PRO A 130 -13.67 -12.42 5.92
C PRO A 130 -13.81 -11.11 5.14
N ILE A 131 -13.22 -10.05 5.69
CA ILE A 131 -13.17 -8.71 5.10
C ILE A 131 -11.72 -8.36 4.83
N LEU A 132 -11.39 -7.99 3.60
CA LEU A 132 -10.09 -7.42 3.27
C LEU A 132 -10.13 -5.92 3.57
N PHE A 133 -9.38 -5.48 4.57
CA PHE A 133 -9.15 -4.06 4.86
C PHE A 133 -7.78 -3.64 4.34
N THR A 134 -7.70 -2.51 3.66
CA THR A 134 -6.45 -1.91 3.20
C THR A 134 -6.37 -0.45 3.65
N ALA A 135 -5.19 0.02 3.98
CA ALA A 135 -4.92 1.44 4.19
C ALA A 135 -3.72 1.84 3.35
N SER A 136 -3.83 2.92 2.58
CA SER A 136 -2.75 3.38 1.72
C SER A 136 -2.74 4.90 1.54
N GLU A 137 -1.55 5.48 1.49
CA GLU A 137 -1.39 6.93 1.39
C GLU A 137 -0.23 7.28 0.45
N LYS A 138 -0.47 8.25 -0.43
CA LYS A 138 0.52 8.95 -1.25
C LYS A 138 0.32 10.45 -1.05
N ARG A 139 0.84 10.97 0.06
CA ARG A 139 0.56 12.33 0.51
C ARG A 139 1.37 13.35 -0.31
N LYS A 140 0.70 14.32 -0.94
CA LYS A 140 1.37 15.47 -1.55
C LYS A 140 1.90 16.41 -0.47
N THR A 141 3.10 16.93 -0.65
CA THR A 141 3.79 17.81 0.30
C THR A 141 4.31 19.05 -0.41
N LYS A 142 4.18 20.24 0.21
CA LYS A 142 4.77 21.47 -0.34
C LYS A 142 6.30 21.38 -0.30
N ALA A 143 6.95 21.87 -1.36
CA ALA A 143 8.39 22.04 -1.37
C ALA A 143 8.86 22.94 -0.21
N ALA A 144 10.01 22.60 0.37
CA ALA A 144 10.62 23.29 1.51
C ALA A 144 9.83 23.25 2.83
N SER A 145 8.93 22.27 2.99
CA SER A 145 8.18 22.03 4.22
C SER A 145 8.77 20.89 5.06
N PRO A 146 8.60 20.88 6.40
CA PRO A 146 8.96 19.73 7.23
C PRO A 146 8.30 18.42 6.75
N LEU A 147 7.02 18.49 6.35
CA LEU A 147 6.26 17.35 5.83
C LEU A 147 6.90 16.72 4.59
N GLU A 148 7.55 17.51 3.73
CA GLU A 148 8.27 16.99 2.56
C GLU A 148 9.41 16.05 2.95
N LEU A 149 10.04 16.27 4.10
CA LEU A 149 11.11 15.40 4.60
C LEU A 149 10.52 14.23 5.41
N THR A 150 9.52 14.48 6.26
CA THR A 150 9.04 13.50 7.25
C THR A 150 7.99 12.54 6.72
N SER A 151 7.29 12.87 5.63
CA SER A 151 6.29 11.98 5.02
C SER A 151 6.92 10.90 4.16
N GLY A 152 6.23 9.77 4.03
CA GLY A 152 6.55 8.69 3.10
C GLY A 152 5.28 8.18 2.41
N ASP A 153 5.45 7.31 1.43
CA ASP A 153 4.35 6.64 0.73
C ASP A 153 4.32 5.14 1.08
N GLY A 154 3.13 4.56 1.23
CA GLY A 154 3.03 3.14 1.55
C GLY A 154 1.60 2.62 1.77
N ALA A 155 1.50 1.32 2.05
CA ALA A 155 0.25 0.65 2.33
C ALA A 155 0.42 -0.54 3.29
N ALA A 156 -0.68 -0.90 3.93
CA ALA A 156 -0.84 -2.14 4.68
C ALA A 156 -2.22 -2.75 4.39
N ALA A 157 -2.31 -4.06 4.54
CA ALA A 157 -3.54 -4.81 4.34
C ALA A 157 -3.73 -5.84 5.46
N PHE A 158 -4.99 -6.07 5.82
CA PHE A 158 -5.39 -7.06 6.81
C PHE A 158 -6.62 -7.80 6.31
N LEU A 159 -6.57 -9.12 6.34
CA LEU A 159 -7.77 -9.94 6.23
C LEU A 159 -8.31 -10.11 7.64
N VAL A 160 -9.50 -9.61 7.92
CA VAL A 160 -10.13 -9.71 9.25
C VAL A 160 -11.36 -10.62 9.20
N GLY A 161 -11.61 -11.34 10.29
CA GLY A 161 -12.63 -12.36 10.33
C GLY A 161 -12.72 -13.04 11.68
N THR A 162 -13.49 -14.13 11.72
CA THR A 162 -13.59 -15.02 12.87
C THR A 162 -12.91 -16.36 12.59
N GLY A 163 -12.50 -17.07 13.63
CA GLY A 163 -11.92 -18.41 13.53
C GLY A 163 -10.45 -18.43 13.88
N LYS A 164 -9.60 -18.99 13.00
CA LYS A 164 -8.15 -19.10 13.18
C LYS A 164 -7.45 -17.77 12.91
N VAL A 165 -7.60 -16.83 13.84
CA VAL A 165 -7.01 -15.50 13.75
C VAL A 165 -5.55 -15.55 14.21
N VAL A 166 -4.63 -14.92 13.47
CA VAL A 166 -3.22 -14.76 13.87
C VAL A 166 -3.05 -13.74 14.99
N ALA A 167 -4.00 -12.80 15.10
CA ALA A 167 -4.07 -11.87 16.21
C ALA A 167 -5.53 -11.60 16.60
N ARG A 168 -5.92 -11.96 17.82
CA ARG A 168 -7.28 -11.73 18.33
C ARG A 168 -7.42 -10.29 18.81
N LEU A 169 -8.56 -9.66 18.50
CA LEU A 169 -8.89 -8.35 19.04
C LEU A 169 -9.35 -8.52 20.50
N LEU A 170 -8.64 -7.88 21.43
CA LEU A 170 -9.01 -7.84 22.84
C LEU A 170 -9.97 -6.68 23.14
N SER A 171 -9.64 -5.50 22.64
CA SER A 171 -10.47 -4.30 22.78
C SER A 171 -10.18 -3.29 21.65
N ALA A 172 -11.15 -2.42 21.42
CA ALA A 172 -11.06 -1.29 20.51
C ALA A 172 -11.78 -0.11 21.15
N HIS A 173 -11.14 1.05 21.20
CA HIS A 173 -11.72 2.26 21.75
C HIS A 173 -11.43 3.46 20.85
N THR A 174 -12.34 4.44 20.86
CA THR A 174 -12.23 5.67 20.07
C THR A 174 -12.59 6.87 20.94
N GLU A 175 -11.69 7.83 21.01
CA GLU A 175 -11.96 9.19 21.49
C GLU A 175 -12.20 10.11 20.29
N ALA A 176 -13.45 10.53 20.10
CA ALA A 176 -13.80 11.47 19.04
C ALA A 176 -13.66 12.91 19.57
N VAL A 177 -12.70 13.65 19.01
CA VAL A 177 -12.45 15.05 19.38
C VAL A 177 -12.26 15.84 18.11
N ASP A 178 -13.00 16.94 17.91
CA ASP A 178 -12.75 17.86 16.80
C ASP A 178 -11.51 18.74 17.07
N PHE A 179 -10.36 18.07 17.16
CA PHE A 179 -9.05 18.69 17.34
C PHE A 179 -8.39 18.84 15.98
N VAL A 180 -8.45 20.05 15.41
CA VAL A 180 -7.91 20.33 14.07
C VAL A 180 -6.40 20.62 14.18
N ASP A 181 -5.59 19.57 14.13
CA ASP A 181 -4.13 19.65 14.08
C ASP A 181 -3.61 20.01 12.67
N HIS A 182 -4.32 19.54 11.66
CA HIS A 182 -4.16 19.91 10.25
C HIS A 182 -5.46 19.69 9.48
N PHE A 183 -5.55 20.28 8.28
CA PHE A 183 -6.64 20.01 7.34
C PHE A 183 -6.20 20.23 5.88
N ARG A 184 -7.00 19.70 4.95
CA ARG A 184 -6.91 19.98 3.51
C ARG A 184 -8.31 20.23 2.97
N GLY A 185 -8.50 21.41 2.36
CA GLY A 185 -9.77 21.80 1.77
C GLY A 185 -10.07 21.09 0.45
N GLU A 186 -11.32 21.17 -0.02
CA GLU A 186 -11.83 20.48 -1.22
C GLU A 186 -10.99 20.74 -2.50
N ASN A 187 -10.42 21.92 -2.63
CA ASN A 187 -9.64 22.33 -3.81
C ASN A 187 -8.14 22.57 -3.50
N GLU A 188 -7.67 22.07 -2.36
CA GLU A 188 -6.27 22.21 -1.96
C GLU A 188 -5.52 20.90 -2.18
N ASP A 189 -4.36 20.96 -2.83
CA ASP A 189 -3.48 19.80 -3.02
C ASP A 189 -2.69 19.43 -1.75
N PHE A 190 -2.53 20.39 -0.84
CA PHE A 190 -1.60 20.30 0.28
C PHE A 190 -2.28 20.55 1.61
N ASP A 191 -1.78 19.88 2.65
CA ASP A 191 -2.24 20.14 4.00
C ASP A 191 -1.79 21.51 4.51
N TYR A 192 -2.63 22.06 5.37
CA TYR A 192 -2.34 23.16 6.25
C TYR A 192 -2.16 22.60 7.67
N SER A 193 -0.96 22.75 8.24
CA SER A 193 -0.63 22.26 9.60
C SER A 193 -0.55 23.41 10.59
N TRP A 194 -0.89 23.12 11.85
CA TRP A 194 -0.84 24.09 12.95
C TRP A 194 0.43 23.96 13.81
N GLU A 195 0.50 24.69 14.93
CA GLU A 195 1.65 24.76 15.83
C GLU A 195 1.97 23.40 16.47
N GLU A 196 3.13 22.82 16.12
CA GLU A 196 3.56 21.48 16.59
C GLU A 196 3.57 21.34 18.12
N ARG A 197 3.94 22.39 18.85
CA ARG A 197 3.96 22.37 20.32
C ARG A 197 2.55 22.26 20.89
N TRP A 198 1.60 23.00 20.36
CA TRP A 198 0.20 22.93 20.78
C TRP A 198 -0.40 21.57 20.43
N ILE A 199 -0.14 21.05 19.22
CA ILE A 199 -0.57 19.70 18.81
C ILE A 199 -0.01 18.64 19.77
N ARG A 200 1.25 18.77 20.19
CA ARG A 200 1.84 17.86 21.17
C ARG A 200 1.19 17.97 22.54
N ASP A 201 1.12 19.18 23.09
CA ASP A 201 0.74 19.40 24.49
C ASP A 201 -0.76 19.20 24.70
N GLU A 202 -1.61 19.61 23.76
CA GLU A 202 -3.07 19.52 23.83
C GLU A 202 -3.65 18.31 23.10
N GLY A 203 -3.04 17.88 21.99
CA GLY A 203 -3.48 16.72 21.22
C GLY A 203 -2.87 15.43 21.78
N TYR A 204 -1.64 15.12 21.35
CA TYR A 204 -0.97 13.84 21.65
C TYR A 204 -0.94 13.52 23.14
N LEU A 205 -0.58 14.47 24.00
CA LEU A 205 -0.37 14.20 25.42
C LEU A 205 -1.65 14.23 26.25
N LYS A 206 -2.80 14.69 25.74
CA LYS A 206 -4.07 14.67 26.48
C LYS A 206 -5.09 13.69 25.91
N ILE A 207 -5.21 13.61 24.58
CA ILE A 207 -6.26 12.80 23.92
C ILE A 207 -5.85 11.33 23.79
N VAL A 208 -4.62 11.05 23.34
CA VAL A 208 -4.17 9.67 23.07
C VAL A 208 -4.11 8.80 24.35
N PRO A 209 -3.63 9.30 25.51
CA PRO A 209 -3.63 8.52 26.74
C PRO A 209 -5.02 8.06 27.17
N ASP A 210 -6.05 8.87 26.96
CA ASP A 210 -7.44 8.52 27.34
C ASP A 210 -7.92 7.33 26.52
N ALA A 211 -7.66 7.32 25.21
CA ALA A 211 -8.00 6.19 24.34
C ALA A 211 -7.25 4.90 24.71
N ILE A 212 -5.95 5.02 25.00
CA ILE A 212 -5.12 3.89 25.42
C ILE A 212 -5.62 3.30 26.74
N ASN A 213 -5.86 4.15 27.75
CA ASN A 213 -6.29 3.71 29.07
C ASN A 213 -7.67 3.04 29.02
N ALA A 214 -8.60 3.56 28.22
CA ALA A 214 -9.90 2.95 28.01
C ALA A 214 -9.78 1.56 27.36
N ALA A 215 -8.99 1.43 26.28
CA ALA A 215 -8.77 0.13 25.64
C ALA A 215 -8.12 -0.91 26.58
N LEU A 216 -7.13 -0.51 27.38
CA LEU A 216 -6.49 -1.38 28.38
C LEU A 216 -7.49 -1.82 29.47
N ALA A 217 -8.31 -0.89 29.96
CA ALA A 217 -9.33 -1.17 30.97
C ALA A 217 -10.40 -2.14 30.44
N ASP A 218 -10.91 -1.91 29.23
CA ASP A 218 -11.93 -2.75 28.59
C ASP A 218 -11.43 -4.18 28.36
N ALA A 219 -10.15 -4.35 28.02
CA ALA A 219 -9.52 -5.66 27.89
C ALA A 219 -9.07 -6.28 29.22
N SER A 220 -9.11 -5.53 30.32
CA SER A 220 -8.49 -5.92 31.61
C SER A 220 -7.02 -6.32 31.49
N VAL A 221 -6.27 -5.61 30.62
CA VAL A 221 -4.83 -5.83 30.38
C VAL A 221 -4.03 -4.76 31.09
N LYS A 222 -2.93 -5.13 31.76
CA LYS A 222 -2.02 -4.16 32.37
C LYS A 222 -1.15 -3.53 31.31
N ALA A 223 -0.86 -2.24 31.45
CA ALA A 223 0.04 -1.53 30.54
C ALA A 223 1.43 -2.19 30.42
N GLU A 224 1.94 -2.74 31.53
CA GLU A 224 3.21 -3.47 31.61
C GLU A 224 3.26 -4.75 30.75
N ASP A 225 2.10 -5.32 30.42
CA ASP A 225 1.99 -6.55 29.62
C ASP A 225 2.04 -6.29 28.12
N ILE A 226 2.06 -5.02 27.68
CA ILE A 226 2.17 -4.64 26.28
C ILE A 226 3.59 -4.87 25.79
N THR A 227 3.74 -5.71 24.77
CA THR A 227 5.04 -6.05 24.18
C THR A 227 5.41 -5.14 23.03
N THR A 228 4.42 -4.59 22.33
CA THR A 228 4.66 -3.64 21.23
C THR A 228 3.58 -2.55 21.21
N PHE A 229 4.03 -1.30 21.14
CA PHE A 229 3.21 -0.10 21.07
C PHE A 229 3.52 0.65 19.78
N CYS A 230 2.57 0.66 18.86
CA CYS A 230 2.64 1.38 17.60
C CYS A 230 1.91 2.72 17.73
N PHE A 231 2.63 3.82 17.54
CA PHE A 231 2.03 5.15 17.48
C PHE A 231 2.74 6.02 16.42
N PRO A 232 2.05 6.39 15.34
CA PRO A 232 2.62 7.18 14.25
C PRO A 232 2.84 8.63 14.70
N VAL A 233 4.11 9.04 14.83
CA VAL A 233 4.49 10.44 15.09
C VAL A 233 5.93 10.74 14.66
N ALA A 234 6.11 11.73 13.78
CA ALA A 234 7.44 12.19 13.34
C ALA A 234 8.26 12.84 14.46
N ALA A 235 7.58 13.49 15.40
CA ALA A 235 8.22 14.22 16.50
C ALA A 235 8.89 13.26 17.48
N ARG A 236 10.21 13.36 17.59
CA ARG A 236 11.02 12.48 18.45
C ARG A 236 10.57 12.59 19.91
N GLY A 237 10.48 11.44 20.58
CA GLY A 237 10.18 11.33 22.00
C GLY A 237 8.69 11.43 22.36
N VAL A 238 7.80 11.78 21.42
CA VAL A 238 6.35 11.87 21.71
C VAL A 238 5.77 10.49 22.05
N ALA A 239 6.04 9.46 21.24
CA ALA A 239 5.59 8.10 21.51
C ALA A 239 6.09 7.58 22.88
N GLY A 240 7.37 7.83 23.21
CA GLY A 240 7.93 7.48 24.52
C GLY A 240 7.31 8.26 25.69
N ALA A 241 6.95 9.52 25.48
CA ALA A 241 6.24 10.32 26.48
C ALA A 241 4.80 9.82 26.72
N ILE A 242 4.10 9.42 25.67
CA ILE A 242 2.78 8.77 25.76
C ILE A 242 2.92 7.45 26.53
N ALA A 243 3.87 6.59 26.13
CA ALA A 243 4.13 5.32 26.79
C ALA A 243 4.38 5.47 28.29
N LYS A 244 5.24 6.43 28.68
CA LYS A 244 5.47 6.76 30.09
C LYS A 244 4.21 7.22 30.82
N LYS A 245 3.37 8.03 30.17
CA LYS A 245 2.14 8.58 30.77
C LYS A 245 1.07 7.50 30.97
N THR A 246 1.03 6.49 30.12
CA THR A 246 0.08 5.37 30.18
C THR A 246 0.64 4.13 30.89
N GLY A 247 1.90 4.18 31.38
CA GLY A 247 2.54 3.06 32.08
C GLY A 247 3.02 1.92 31.19
N LEU A 248 3.14 2.15 29.88
CA LEU A 248 3.69 1.17 28.93
C LEU A 248 5.21 1.06 29.10
N PRO A 249 5.82 -0.13 28.92
CA PRO A 249 7.26 -0.29 28.91
C PRO A 249 7.91 0.57 27.81
N GLU A 250 9.03 1.23 28.10
CA GLU A 250 9.79 1.98 27.07
C GLU A 250 10.24 1.06 25.93
N SER A 251 10.59 -0.19 26.25
CA SER A 251 10.97 -1.22 25.27
C SER A 251 9.82 -1.66 24.36
N ALA A 252 8.57 -1.37 24.72
CA ALA A 252 7.42 -1.69 23.88
C ALA A 252 7.28 -0.69 22.72
N VAL A 253 7.82 0.53 22.82
CA VAL A 253 7.67 1.55 21.77
C VAL A 253 8.31 1.07 20.47
N ALA A 254 7.47 0.83 19.46
CA ALA A 254 7.92 0.36 18.15
C ALA A 254 8.72 1.44 17.40
N ASP A 255 9.60 1.01 16.49
CA ASP A 255 10.22 1.93 15.53
C ASP A 255 9.14 2.59 14.66
N ASN A 256 9.14 3.92 14.61
CA ASN A 256 8.23 4.71 13.78
C ASN A 256 8.56 4.61 12.28
N LEU A 257 9.60 3.87 11.88
CA LEU A 257 10.07 3.78 10.50
C LEU A 257 10.48 5.13 9.91
N GLN A 258 10.75 6.10 10.78
CA GLN A 258 10.97 7.47 10.37
C GLN A 258 12.33 7.63 9.67
N ALA A 259 13.27 6.72 9.87
CA ALA A 259 14.59 6.79 9.23
C ALA A 259 14.63 6.24 7.80
N ASN A 260 13.74 5.29 7.46
CA ASN A 260 13.82 4.46 6.24
C ASN A 260 12.51 4.40 5.42
N CYS A 261 11.43 4.98 5.93
CA CYS A 261 10.13 5.05 5.25
C CYS A 261 9.56 6.46 5.25
N GLY A 262 9.50 7.11 6.42
CA GLY A 262 8.65 8.28 6.59
C GLY A 262 7.25 7.93 7.08
N GLU A 263 6.48 8.94 7.49
CA GLU A 263 5.09 8.76 7.88
C GLU A 263 4.19 8.59 6.66
N THR A 264 3.55 7.44 6.53
CA THR A 264 2.64 7.10 5.43
C THR A 264 1.20 7.57 5.72
N GLY A 265 1.06 8.77 6.28
CA GLY A 265 -0.20 9.39 6.71
C GLY A 265 -1.21 8.42 7.32
N THR A 266 -2.41 8.34 6.74
CA THR A 266 -3.51 7.48 7.22
C THR A 266 -3.14 6.00 7.33
N ALA A 267 -2.20 5.52 6.52
CA ALA A 267 -1.75 4.14 6.53
C ALA A 267 -0.68 3.87 7.60
N HIS A 268 -0.12 4.87 8.27
CA HIS A 268 1.11 4.69 9.04
C HIS A 268 0.96 3.79 10.27
N SER A 269 -0.10 3.95 11.06
CA SER A 269 -0.40 3.03 12.18
C SER A 269 -0.61 1.59 11.70
N MET A 270 -1.20 1.43 10.52
CA MET A 270 -1.45 0.13 9.88
C MET A 270 -0.17 -0.50 9.35
N VAL A 271 0.74 0.29 8.76
CA VAL A 271 2.09 -0.14 8.38
C VAL A 271 2.88 -0.60 9.61
N MET A 272 2.84 0.16 10.71
CA MET A 272 3.49 -0.24 11.96
C MET A 272 2.89 -1.52 12.54
N LEU A 273 1.57 -1.69 12.52
CA LEU A 273 0.89 -2.93 12.95
C LEU A 273 1.32 -4.14 12.11
N ALA A 274 1.36 -4.01 10.78
CA ALA A 274 1.80 -5.08 9.90
C ALA A 274 3.26 -5.50 10.19
N GLN A 275 4.13 -4.53 10.49
CA GLN A 275 5.51 -4.84 10.90
C GLN A 275 5.59 -5.46 12.29
N ALA A 276 4.79 -4.99 13.24
CA ALA A 276 4.71 -5.56 14.59
C ALA A 276 4.29 -7.03 14.54
N LEU A 277 3.25 -7.37 13.76
CA LEU A 277 2.82 -8.76 13.55
C LEU A 277 3.93 -9.61 12.92
N GLN A 278 4.65 -9.07 11.93
CA GLN A 278 5.77 -9.75 11.27
C GLN A 278 6.90 -10.14 12.23
N ASN A 279 7.07 -9.40 13.33
CA ASN A 279 8.16 -9.60 14.30
C ASN A 279 7.68 -10.25 15.61
N SER A 280 6.40 -10.57 15.71
CA SER A 280 5.77 -11.03 16.96
C SER A 280 5.85 -12.54 17.17
N ALA A 281 5.69 -12.94 18.42
CA ALA A 281 5.50 -14.32 18.85
C ALA A 281 4.11 -14.50 19.51
N PRO A 282 3.58 -15.74 19.57
CA PRO A 282 2.32 -15.98 20.28
C PRO A 282 2.37 -15.53 21.74
N GLY A 283 1.28 -14.89 22.18
CA GLY A 283 1.14 -14.27 23.51
C GLY A 283 1.55 -12.79 23.56
N ASP A 284 2.25 -12.29 22.53
CA ASP A 284 2.57 -10.87 22.41
C ASP A 284 1.30 -10.02 22.37
N LYS A 285 1.32 -8.88 23.07
CA LYS A 285 0.21 -7.92 23.08
C LYS A 285 0.63 -6.66 22.35
N ILE A 286 -0.02 -6.42 21.22
CA ILE A 286 0.25 -5.29 20.34
C ILE A 286 -0.83 -4.25 20.54
N LEU A 287 -0.43 -3.08 21.05
CA LEU A 287 -1.29 -1.90 21.15
C LEU A 287 -0.98 -0.96 19.98
N VAL A 288 -1.99 -0.63 19.19
CA VAL A 288 -1.88 0.35 18.11
C VAL A 288 -2.75 1.54 18.47
N ALA A 289 -2.14 2.71 18.59
CA ALA A 289 -2.86 3.97 18.72
C ALA A 289 -2.66 4.82 17.46
N SER A 290 -3.65 5.65 17.14
CA SER A 290 -3.58 6.65 16.07
C SER A 290 -4.01 8.02 16.59
N PHE A 291 -3.64 9.07 15.86
CA PHE A 291 -4.06 10.43 16.16
C PHE A 291 -4.50 11.15 14.89
N GLY A 292 -5.43 12.07 15.07
CA GLY A 292 -5.89 13.06 14.10
C GLY A 292 -6.91 13.94 14.82
N GLN A 293 -8.11 14.05 14.25
CA GLN A 293 -9.26 14.61 14.96
C GLN A 293 -9.83 13.60 15.98
N GLY A 294 -9.08 13.38 17.06
CA GLY A 294 -9.31 12.36 18.07
C GLY A 294 -8.23 11.28 18.08
N SER A 295 -8.51 10.14 18.71
CA SER A 295 -7.60 9.00 18.77
C SER A 295 -8.35 7.68 18.77
N ASP A 296 -7.82 6.69 18.06
CA ASP A 296 -8.25 5.29 18.18
C ASP A 296 -7.17 4.48 18.89
N ALA A 297 -7.57 3.49 19.69
CA ALA A 297 -6.70 2.49 20.29
C ALA A 297 -7.25 1.09 20.00
N LEU A 298 -6.43 0.23 19.40
CA LEU A 298 -6.74 -1.17 19.09
C LEU A 298 -5.73 -2.06 19.81
N LEU A 299 -6.22 -3.01 20.60
CA LEU A 299 -5.38 -3.94 21.34
C LEU A 299 -5.58 -5.36 20.82
N PHE A 300 -4.48 -5.97 20.39
CA PHE A 300 -4.44 -7.33 19.87
C PHE A 300 -3.57 -8.23 20.73
N GLU A 301 -3.90 -9.52 20.76
CA GLU A 301 -3.02 -10.57 21.25
C GLU A 301 -2.71 -11.54 20.13
N VAL A 302 -1.44 -11.80 19.91
CA VAL A 302 -0.95 -12.69 18.87
C VAL A 302 -1.20 -14.13 19.30
N THR A 303 -1.76 -14.93 18.40
CA THR A 303 -2.10 -16.34 18.67
C THR A 303 -1.06 -17.27 18.07
N ASP A 304 -1.15 -18.57 18.36
CA ASP A 304 -0.29 -19.58 17.73
C ASP A 304 -0.48 -19.70 16.21
N GLU A 305 -1.61 -19.25 15.66
CA GLU A 305 -1.88 -19.32 14.22
C GLU A 305 -0.90 -18.44 13.41
N ILE A 306 -0.25 -17.45 14.03
CA ILE A 306 0.80 -16.64 13.38
C ILE A 306 1.95 -17.52 12.83
N LYS A 307 2.25 -18.65 13.50
CA LYS A 307 3.30 -19.60 13.08
C LYS A 307 2.91 -20.41 11.85
N SER A 308 1.60 -20.49 11.56
CA SER A 308 1.05 -21.24 10.42
C SER A 308 0.81 -20.34 9.20
N LEU A 309 0.91 -19.01 9.37
CA LEU A 309 0.82 -18.07 8.26
C LEU A 309 2.09 -18.17 7.41
N SER A 310 1.94 -18.42 6.11
CA SER A 310 3.11 -18.48 5.23
C SER A 310 3.87 -17.14 5.24
N PRO A 311 5.19 -17.16 4.98
CA PRO A 311 5.99 -15.95 4.99
C PRO A 311 5.40 -14.86 4.10
N ARG A 312 5.29 -13.66 4.65
CA ARG A 312 4.91 -12.45 3.94
C ARG A 312 6.17 -11.69 3.59
N ARG A 313 6.21 -11.04 2.42
CA ARG A 313 7.29 -10.07 2.18
C ARG A 313 7.21 -9.00 3.26
N GLY A 314 5.98 -8.55 3.56
CA GLY A 314 5.68 -7.63 4.65
C GLY A 314 6.45 -6.32 4.55
N ILE A 315 6.34 -5.51 5.59
CA ILE A 315 7.01 -4.21 5.63
C ILE A 315 8.54 -4.39 5.58
N SER A 316 9.09 -5.33 6.33
CA SER A 316 10.54 -5.54 6.40
C SER A 316 11.15 -5.94 5.04
N GLY A 317 10.47 -6.80 4.26
CA GLY A 317 10.95 -7.19 2.94
C GLY A 317 10.87 -6.04 1.91
N TYR A 318 9.82 -5.22 1.96
CA TYR A 318 9.71 -4.03 1.10
C TYR A 318 10.67 -2.90 1.49
N LEU A 319 11.02 -2.77 2.78
CA LEU A 319 12.10 -1.88 3.22
C LEU A 319 13.47 -2.35 2.72
N ALA A 320 13.73 -3.67 2.73
CA ALA A 320 14.99 -4.24 2.26
C ALA A 320 15.18 -4.12 0.74
N ARG A 321 14.09 -4.17 -0.05
CA ARG A 321 14.10 -4.06 -1.52
C ARG A 321 14.55 -2.69 -2.06
N ARG A 322 14.67 -1.69 -1.18
CA ARG A 322 14.84 -0.28 -1.54
C ARG A 322 16.04 -0.01 -2.47
N TYR A 323 15.98 1.10 -3.21
CA TYR A 323 17.17 1.76 -3.75
C TYR A 323 17.16 3.25 -3.38
N ALA A 324 18.35 3.84 -3.22
CA ALA A 324 18.50 5.25 -2.89
C ALA A 324 18.30 6.14 -4.13
N GLU A 325 17.38 7.10 -4.04
CA GLU A 325 17.14 8.14 -5.04
C GLU A 325 17.72 9.46 -4.55
N THR A 326 18.57 10.08 -5.35
CA THR A 326 19.24 11.34 -5.03
C THR A 326 18.78 12.49 -5.93
N ASN A 327 17.96 12.22 -6.95
CA ASN A 327 17.44 13.23 -7.83
C ASN A 327 16.14 13.86 -7.27
N TYR A 328 16.29 14.95 -6.54
CA TYR A 328 15.15 15.72 -6.02
C TYR A 328 14.21 16.24 -7.12
N ASN A 329 14.72 16.57 -8.30
CA ASN A 329 13.87 17.03 -9.41
C ASN A 329 12.97 15.91 -9.94
N LYS A 330 13.43 14.65 -9.90
CA LYS A 330 12.61 13.48 -10.24
C LYS A 330 11.45 13.33 -9.26
N PHE A 331 11.68 13.58 -7.97
CA PHE A 331 10.61 13.64 -6.97
C PHE A 331 9.57 14.72 -7.28
N LEU A 332 10.02 15.96 -7.52
CA LEU A 332 9.13 17.06 -7.88
C LEU A 332 8.28 16.72 -9.13
N ALA A 333 8.90 16.10 -10.13
CA ALA A 333 8.23 15.66 -11.35
C ALA A 333 7.13 14.62 -11.10
N PHE A 334 7.44 13.57 -10.34
CA PHE A 334 6.54 12.42 -10.15
C PHE A 334 5.39 12.73 -9.20
N HIS A 335 5.56 13.75 -8.36
CA HIS A 335 4.54 14.24 -7.43
C HIS A 335 3.82 15.48 -7.95
N GLU A 336 4.02 15.85 -9.22
CA GLU A 336 3.37 16.99 -9.90
C GLU A 336 3.58 18.33 -9.18
N LEU A 337 4.76 18.52 -8.59
CA LEU A 337 5.15 19.72 -7.84
C LEU A 337 5.89 20.74 -8.70
N VAL A 338 6.22 20.37 -9.95
CA VAL A 338 6.85 21.24 -10.93
C VAL A 338 6.17 21.07 -12.28
N ASN A 339 5.94 22.19 -12.98
CA ASN A 339 5.46 22.15 -14.34
C ASN A 339 6.62 21.81 -15.28
N MET A 340 6.59 20.61 -15.87
CA MET A 340 7.62 20.12 -16.78
C MET A 340 7.22 20.32 -18.25
N GLU A 341 8.16 20.77 -19.07
CA GLU A 341 8.07 20.64 -20.53
C GLU A 341 8.30 19.16 -20.90
N ARG A 342 7.25 18.50 -21.43
CA ARG A 342 7.24 17.06 -21.71
C ARG A 342 7.44 16.73 -23.20
N GLY A 343 7.39 17.74 -24.06
CA GLY A 343 7.52 17.64 -25.51
C GLY A 343 6.30 17.03 -26.21
N ILE A 344 6.27 17.16 -27.54
CA ILE A 344 5.13 16.77 -28.39
C ILE A 344 4.71 15.30 -28.28
N ARG A 345 5.63 14.40 -27.89
CA ARG A 345 5.32 12.96 -27.70
C ARG A 345 4.45 12.70 -26.48
N ALA A 346 4.43 13.62 -25.50
CA ALA A 346 3.57 13.52 -24.33
C ALA A 346 2.14 14.04 -24.56
N GLU A 347 1.87 14.72 -25.67
CA GLU A 347 0.58 15.39 -25.96
C GLU A 347 -0.53 14.45 -26.44
N THR A 348 -0.21 13.17 -26.67
CA THR A 348 -1.17 12.15 -27.12
C THR A 348 -2.40 12.12 -26.21
N ASP A 349 -3.61 12.29 -26.77
CA ASP A 349 -4.85 12.16 -26.00
C ASP A 349 -5.11 10.69 -25.65
N LYS A 350 -5.14 10.38 -24.36
CA LYS A 350 -5.28 9.03 -23.81
C LYS A 350 -6.69 8.76 -23.29
N LYS A 351 -7.70 9.26 -23.98
CA LYS A 351 -9.11 9.05 -23.63
C LYS A 351 -9.44 7.57 -23.45
N THR A 352 -9.87 7.20 -22.25
CA THR A 352 -10.34 5.83 -21.99
C THR A 352 -11.79 5.65 -22.44
N GLY A 353 -12.02 4.68 -23.32
CA GLY A 353 -13.38 4.23 -23.64
C GLY A 353 -13.96 3.44 -22.47
N LEU A 354 -14.84 4.06 -21.67
CA LEU A 354 -15.38 3.44 -20.45
C LEU A 354 -16.16 2.14 -20.73
N THR A 355 -16.83 2.03 -21.88
CA THR A 355 -17.49 0.80 -22.32
C THR A 355 -16.50 -0.31 -22.65
N THR A 356 -15.35 0.04 -23.26
CA THR A 356 -14.26 -0.90 -23.53
C THR A 356 -13.59 -1.34 -22.23
N LEU A 357 -13.38 -0.42 -21.29
CA LEU A 357 -12.85 -0.73 -19.96
C LEU A 357 -13.76 -1.74 -19.25
N TYR A 358 -15.07 -1.47 -19.19
CA TYR A 358 -16.02 -2.37 -18.53
C TYR A 358 -16.06 -3.76 -19.17
N ARG A 359 -16.17 -3.85 -20.51
CA ARG A 359 -16.22 -5.13 -21.24
C ARG A 359 -14.95 -5.96 -21.10
N ASN A 360 -13.79 -5.31 -20.96
CA ASN A 360 -12.48 -5.97 -20.91
C ASN A 360 -11.84 -5.90 -19.51
N LYS A 361 -12.61 -5.58 -18.46
CA LYS A 361 -12.04 -5.37 -17.11
C LYS A 361 -11.38 -6.63 -16.54
N GLY A 362 -11.88 -7.82 -16.88
CA GLY A 362 -11.23 -9.08 -16.48
C GLY A 362 -9.80 -9.18 -17.02
N MET A 363 -9.58 -8.83 -18.28
CA MET A 363 -8.24 -8.78 -18.86
C MET A 363 -7.41 -7.60 -18.32
N ALA A 364 -7.99 -6.40 -18.28
CA ALA A 364 -7.23 -5.18 -18.02
C ALA A 364 -6.92 -4.95 -16.53
N GLN A 365 -7.88 -5.24 -15.65
CA GLN A 365 -7.75 -5.03 -14.21
C GLN A 365 -7.38 -6.32 -13.49
N ALA A 366 -8.04 -7.44 -13.77
CA ALA A 366 -7.81 -8.71 -13.06
C ALA A 366 -6.70 -9.59 -13.68
N MET A 367 -6.17 -9.21 -14.85
CA MET A 367 -5.20 -10.01 -15.63
C MET A 367 -5.67 -11.43 -15.95
N VAL A 368 -6.96 -11.58 -16.25
CA VAL A 368 -7.55 -12.87 -16.63
C VAL A 368 -7.36 -13.11 -18.12
N GLY A 369 -6.70 -14.22 -18.45
CA GLY A 369 -6.56 -14.76 -19.79
C GLY A 369 -7.42 -16.01 -19.97
N GLY A 370 -6.99 -16.90 -20.87
CA GLY A 370 -7.68 -18.15 -21.18
C GLY A 370 -6.82 -19.38 -20.92
N GLN A 371 -7.43 -20.48 -20.47
CA GLN A 371 -6.85 -21.81 -20.54
C GLN A 371 -7.75 -22.73 -21.36
N CYS A 372 -7.16 -23.46 -22.31
CA CYS A 372 -7.91 -24.40 -23.13
C CYS A 372 -8.33 -25.63 -22.32
N SER A 373 -9.62 -25.89 -22.17
CA SER A 373 -10.14 -27.08 -21.47
C SER A 373 -9.83 -28.42 -22.16
N GLN A 374 -9.41 -28.40 -23.43
CA GLN A 374 -9.04 -29.60 -24.19
C GLN A 374 -7.56 -29.98 -24.07
N CYS A 375 -6.66 -28.99 -24.08
CA CYS A 375 -5.21 -29.24 -24.15
C CYS A 375 -4.40 -28.55 -23.04
N GLY A 376 -5.07 -27.83 -22.12
CA GLY A 376 -4.45 -27.15 -20.98
C GLY A 376 -3.61 -25.91 -21.32
N THR A 377 -3.52 -25.52 -22.60
CA THR A 377 -2.71 -24.37 -23.02
C THR A 377 -3.27 -23.07 -22.44
N ALA A 378 -2.48 -22.42 -21.58
CA ALA A 378 -2.75 -21.08 -21.10
C ALA A 378 -2.33 -20.03 -22.15
N GLN A 379 -3.13 -18.99 -22.31
CA GLN A 379 -2.87 -17.90 -23.25
C GLN A 379 -3.36 -16.55 -22.71
N PHE A 380 -2.58 -15.53 -23.00
CA PHE A 380 -2.94 -14.13 -22.75
C PHE A 380 -2.59 -13.33 -24.01
N PRO A 381 -3.46 -12.44 -24.50
CA PRO A 381 -4.86 -12.25 -24.11
C PRO A 381 -5.75 -13.48 -24.39
N LYS A 382 -6.91 -13.55 -23.71
CA LYS A 382 -7.95 -14.54 -23.99
C LYS A 382 -8.50 -14.30 -25.41
N SER A 383 -8.67 -15.36 -26.19
CA SER A 383 -9.36 -15.33 -27.50
C SER A 383 -10.37 -16.48 -27.56
N ASN A 384 -11.16 -16.59 -28.63
CA ASN A 384 -12.13 -17.69 -28.78
C ASN A 384 -11.49 -19.00 -29.27
N MET A 385 -10.20 -18.99 -29.63
CA MET A 385 -9.50 -20.11 -30.24
C MET A 385 -8.22 -20.42 -29.46
N CYS A 386 -7.94 -21.70 -29.25
CA CYS A 386 -6.69 -22.15 -28.67
C CYS A 386 -5.52 -21.80 -29.60
N VAL A 387 -4.50 -21.10 -29.06
CA VAL A 387 -3.28 -20.74 -29.80
C VAL A 387 -2.31 -21.90 -30.05
N ASN A 388 -2.55 -23.07 -29.42
CA ASN A 388 -1.74 -24.25 -29.66
C ASN A 388 -2.00 -24.80 -31.07
N GLU A 389 -0.95 -24.82 -31.90
CA GLU A 389 -0.97 -25.26 -33.30
C GLU A 389 -1.52 -26.68 -33.48
N ASN A 390 -1.32 -27.55 -32.49
CA ASN A 390 -1.81 -28.93 -32.51
C ASN A 390 -3.25 -29.08 -31.98
N CYS A 391 -3.86 -28.00 -31.46
CA CYS A 391 -5.21 -28.02 -30.89
C CYS A 391 -6.20 -27.22 -31.74
N GLY A 392 -5.99 -25.91 -31.89
CA GLY A 392 -6.89 -25.03 -32.66
C GLY A 392 -8.36 -25.02 -32.20
N ALA A 393 -8.69 -25.61 -31.05
CA ALA A 393 -10.07 -25.76 -30.60
C ALA A 393 -10.73 -24.39 -30.35
N ILE A 394 -12.00 -24.27 -30.73
CA ILE A 394 -12.80 -23.05 -30.61
C ILE A 394 -13.79 -23.21 -29.46
N GLY A 395 -13.97 -22.17 -28.64
CA GLY A 395 -14.95 -22.17 -27.55
C GLY A 395 -14.54 -22.97 -26.32
N THR A 396 -13.24 -23.28 -26.17
CA THR A 396 -12.68 -24.08 -25.07
C THR A 396 -11.95 -23.25 -24.01
N GLN A 397 -12.05 -21.92 -24.08
CA GLN A 397 -11.22 -21.01 -23.30
C GLN A 397 -11.91 -20.63 -21.98
N GLU A 398 -11.44 -21.24 -20.90
CA GLU A 398 -11.86 -20.97 -19.52
C GLU A 398 -11.01 -19.86 -18.91
N ASP A 399 -11.56 -19.11 -17.96
CA ASP A 399 -10.84 -17.99 -17.34
C ASP A 399 -9.62 -18.49 -16.56
N TYR A 400 -8.46 -17.91 -16.84
CA TYR A 400 -7.20 -18.28 -16.19
C TYR A 400 -6.47 -17.02 -15.67
N PRO A 401 -6.31 -16.85 -14.34
CA PRO A 401 -5.63 -15.69 -13.78
C PRO A 401 -4.10 -15.72 -13.98
N PHE A 402 -3.54 -14.64 -14.54
CA PHE A 402 -2.09 -14.49 -14.77
C PHE A 402 -1.38 -13.58 -13.75
N ALA A 403 -2.11 -12.81 -12.95
CA ALA A 403 -1.56 -11.77 -12.07
C ALA A 403 -0.46 -12.29 -11.10
N ASP A 404 -0.64 -13.49 -10.56
CA ASP A 404 0.29 -14.10 -9.58
C ASP A 404 1.26 -15.10 -10.22
N ARG A 405 1.28 -15.20 -11.55
CA ARG A 405 2.17 -16.11 -12.28
C ARG A 405 3.54 -15.49 -12.51
N VAL A 406 4.56 -16.32 -12.38
CA VAL A 406 5.93 -15.94 -12.74
C VAL A 406 6.06 -16.01 -14.25
N SER A 407 6.71 -15.00 -14.82
CA SER A 407 7.07 -14.95 -16.23
C SER A 407 8.58 -14.79 -16.39
N LYS A 408 9.08 -14.89 -17.62
CA LYS A 408 10.47 -14.62 -17.98
C LYS A 408 10.52 -13.62 -19.11
N VAL A 409 11.54 -12.76 -19.10
CA VAL A 409 11.80 -11.86 -20.22
C VAL A 409 12.10 -12.68 -21.48
N ASN A 410 11.32 -12.49 -22.54
CA ASN A 410 11.57 -13.10 -23.85
C ASN A 410 12.36 -12.14 -24.75
N SER A 411 11.97 -10.87 -24.76
CA SER A 411 12.70 -9.77 -25.41
C SER A 411 12.42 -8.47 -24.67
N PHE A 412 13.33 -7.50 -24.74
CA PHE A 412 13.12 -6.19 -24.14
C PHE A 412 13.84 -5.08 -24.91
N THR A 413 13.48 -3.84 -24.62
CA THR A 413 14.13 -2.63 -25.11
C THR A 413 14.17 -1.60 -23.98
N ALA A 414 15.27 -0.86 -23.90
CA ALA A 414 15.42 0.31 -23.05
C ALA A 414 15.39 1.57 -23.93
N ASP A 415 14.20 2.08 -24.22
CA ASP A 415 14.00 3.18 -25.17
C ASP A 415 14.20 4.54 -24.51
N ARG A 416 15.00 5.41 -25.15
CA ARG A 416 15.21 6.82 -24.75
C ARG A 416 14.54 7.81 -25.70
N LEU A 417 13.90 7.34 -26.76
CA LEU A 417 13.23 8.17 -27.76
C LEU A 417 11.77 8.41 -27.38
N THR A 418 11.01 7.38 -27.02
CA THR A 418 9.62 7.56 -26.61
C THR A 418 9.54 8.32 -25.28
N TYR A 419 8.53 9.18 -25.15
CA TYR A 419 8.29 9.85 -23.87
C TYR A 419 7.93 8.83 -22.79
N SER A 420 8.69 8.83 -21.70
CA SER A 420 8.40 8.14 -20.44
C SER A 420 8.60 9.13 -19.31
N PRO A 421 7.73 9.14 -18.27
CA PRO A 421 7.99 9.92 -17.07
C PRO A 421 9.31 9.52 -16.39
N ASP A 422 9.68 8.24 -16.42
CA ASP A 422 10.96 7.73 -15.91
C ASP A 422 11.76 7.11 -17.07
N PRO A 423 12.64 7.88 -17.75
CA PRO A 423 13.46 7.36 -18.84
C PRO A 423 14.71 6.61 -18.32
N PRO A 424 15.17 5.55 -19.00
CA PRO A 424 14.60 5.00 -20.24
C PRO A 424 13.30 4.21 -20.00
N ALA A 425 12.44 4.19 -21.02
CA ALA A 425 11.26 3.34 -21.02
C ALA A 425 11.68 1.88 -21.22
N TYR A 426 11.53 1.05 -20.18
CA TYR A 426 11.71 -0.40 -20.30
C TYR A 426 10.39 -1.05 -20.69
N TYR A 427 10.38 -1.78 -21.80
CA TYR A 427 9.24 -2.61 -22.20
C TYR A 427 9.71 -3.79 -23.05
N GLY A 428 8.91 -4.84 -23.10
CA GLY A 428 9.31 -6.08 -23.75
C GLY A 428 8.25 -7.15 -23.73
N MET A 429 8.54 -8.26 -24.41
CA MET A 429 7.71 -9.46 -24.34
C MET A 429 8.11 -10.26 -23.10
N VAL A 430 7.15 -10.56 -22.23
CA VAL A 430 7.29 -11.56 -21.17
C VAL A 430 6.53 -12.83 -21.54
N GLN A 431 7.04 -13.98 -21.10
CA GLN A 431 6.44 -15.28 -21.34
C GLN A 431 6.22 -16.00 -20.01
N PHE A 432 4.98 -16.45 -19.75
CA PHE A 432 4.62 -17.21 -18.55
C PHE A 432 5.05 -18.66 -18.68
N GLU A 433 5.34 -19.31 -17.55
CA GLU A 433 5.77 -20.71 -17.54
C GLU A 433 4.68 -21.66 -18.04
N GLU A 434 3.41 -21.37 -17.71
CA GLU A 434 2.25 -22.19 -18.10
C GLU A 434 1.77 -21.94 -19.55
N GLY A 435 2.39 -21.00 -20.26
CA GLY A 435 1.98 -20.53 -21.59
C GLY A 435 1.33 -19.15 -21.55
N GLY A 436 1.30 -18.46 -22.70
CA GLY A 436 0.88 -17.07 -22.79
C GLY A 436 2.05 -16.09 -22.83
N ARG A 437 1.85 -15.00 -23.58
CA ARG A 437 2.86 -13.97 -23.83
C ARG A 437 2.24 -12.60 -23.72
N LEU A 438 2.95 -11.65 -23.16
CA LEU A 438 2.47 -10.29 -22.98
C LEU A 438 3.55 -9.29 -23.35
N MET A 439 3.23 -8.36 -24.26
CA MET A 439 3.98 -7.12 -24.38
C MET A 439 3.68 -6.25 -23.15
N SER A 440 4.66 -6.09 -22.28
CA SER A 440 4.53 -5.40 -21.00
C SER A 440 5.50 -4.24 -20.91
N ASP A 441 5.07 -3.13 -20.31
CA ASP A 441 6.00 -2.18 -19.73
C ASP A 441 6.65 -2.85 -18.51
N PHE A 442 7.90 -2.51 -18.24
CA PHE A 442 8.59 -2.93 -17.03
C PHE A 442 8.59 -1.79 -16.00
N THR A 443 8.52 -2.13 -14.72
CA THR A 443 8.52 -1.20 -13.59
C THR A 443 9.52 -1.67 -12.53
N ASP A 444 9.82 -0.81 -11.55
CA ASP A 444 10.75 -1.09 -10.44
C ASP A 444 12.15 -1.59 -10.90
N ILE A 445 12.66 -0.99 -11.99
CA ILE A 445 14.02 -1.22 -12.49
C ILE A 445 14.93 -0.23 -11.79
N SER A 446 15.72 -0.71 -10.81
CA SER A 446 16.68 0.17 -10.13
C SER A 446 17.82 0.54 -11.08
N PRO A 447 18.54 1.65 -10.85
CA PRO A 447 19.70 2.02 -11.67
C PRO A 447 20.80 0.94 -11.75
N GLU A 448 20.85 0.05 -10.76
CA GLU A 448 21.81 -1.07 -10.66
C GLU A 448 21.27 -2.37 -11.29
N THR A 449 20.00 -2.42 -11.68
CA THR A 449 19.38 -3.61 -12.26
C THR A 449 19.71 -3.69 -13.75
N GLU A 450 20.48 -4.69 -14.14
CA GLU A 450 20.67 -5.05 -15.55
C GLU A 450 19.60 -6.06 -15.97
N ILE A 451 18.84 -5.74 -17.02
CA ILE A 451 17.77 -6.62 -17.53
C ILE A 451 18.34 -7.54 -18.59
N GLU A 452 17.99 -8.83 -18.50
CA GLU A 452 18.46 -9.87 -19.41
C GLU A 452 17.30 -10.76 -19.89
N VAL A 453 17.46 -11.34 -21.07
CA VAL A 453 16.54 -12.37 -21.57
C VAL A 453 16.60 -13.59 -20.65
N GLY A 454 15.44 -14.13 -20.30
CA GLY A 454 15.31 -15.23 -19.33
C GLY A 454 15.15 -14.77 -17.88
N MET A 455 15.37 -13.49 -17.57
CA MET A 455 15.19 -12.96 -16.21
C MET A 455 13.77 -13.25 -15.69
N PRO A 456 13.62 -13.84 -14.50
CA PRO A 456 12.31 -14.03 -13.87
C PRO A 456 11.65 -12.69 -13.52
N MET A 457 10.41 -12.56 -13.95
CA MET A 457 9.57 -11.39 -13.73
C MET A 457 8.30 -11.80 -13.00
N ARG A 458 7.76 -10.89 -12.19
CA ARG A 458 6.40 -10.98 -11.64
C ARG A 458 5.58 -9.79 -12.13
N MET A 459 4.26 -9.92 -12.06
CA MET A 459 3.38 -8.82 -12.42
C MET A 459 3.09 -7.94 -11.21
N MET A 460 2.93 -6.63 -11.46
CA MET A 460 2.53 -5.63 -10.48
C MET A 460 1.42 -4.76 -11.04
N PHE A 461 0.42 -4.45 -10.21
CA PHE A 461 -0.65 -3.55 -10.60
C PHE A 461 -0.16 -2.11 -10.51
N ARG A 462 -0.21 -1.39 -11.64
CA ARG A 462 0.37 -0.04 -11.80
C ARG A 462 -0.56 0.87 -12.58
N ILE A 463 -0.29 2.16 -12.52
CA ILE A 463 -0.89 3.12 -13.43
C ILE A 463 -0.23 2.94 -14.81
N LYS A 464 -1.04 2.63 -15.81
CA LYS A 464 -0.61 2.55 -17.21
C LYS A 464 -0.44 3.95 -17.78
N ASP A 465 -1.42 4.82 -17.56
CA ASP A 465 -1.34 6.23 -17.91
C ASP A 465 -2.41 7.11 -17.24
N TYR A 466 -2.21 8.41 -17.42
CA TYR A 466 -3.05 9.49 -16.95
C TYR A 466 -3.73 10.20 -18.13
N ASP A 467 -5.05 10.35 -18.06
CA ASP A 467 -5.82 11.28 -18.87
C ASP A 467 -5.99 12.58 -18.09
N ASN A 468 -4.97 13.43 -18.15
CA ASN A 468 -4.93 14.71 -17.44
C ASN A 468 -6.02 15.70 -17.91
N LYS A 469 -6.56 15.53 -19.11
CA LYS A 469 -7.64 16.39 -19.63
C LYS A 469 -8.97 16.12 -18.94
N ARG A 470 -9.18 14.88 -18.46
CA ARG A 470 -10.45 14.41 -17.88
C ARG A 470 -10.32 13.92 -16.45
N GLY A 471 -9.13 13.95 -15.86
CA GLY A 471 -8.86 13.50 -14.49
C GLY A 471 -8.99 12.00 -14.30
N PHE A 472 -8.67 11.19 -15.32
CA PHE A 472 -8.83 9.72 -15.25
C PHE A 472 -7.48 8.99 -15.18
N ARG A 473 -7.39 7.98 -14.33
CA ARG A 473 -6.24 7.07 -14.24
C ARG A 473 -6.59 5.71 -14.80
N ARG A 474 -5.79 5.23 -15.75
CA ARG A 474 -5.91 3.88 -16.30
C ARG A 474 -4.90 2.98 -15.62
N TYR A 475 -5.38 1.87 -15.07
CA TYR A 475 -4.52 0.87 -14.43
C TYR A 475 -4.30 -0.32 -15.36
N PHE A 476 -3.15 -0.96 -15.23
CA PHE A 476 -2.81 -2.21 -15.91
C PHE A 476 -1.65 -2.89 -15.17
N TRP A 477 -1.34 -4.11 -15.57
CA TRP A 477 -0.24 -4.89 -15.01
C TRP A 477 1.06 -4.61 -15.75
N LYS A 478 2.13 -4.32 -15.00
CA LYS A 478 3.49 -4.17 -15.51
C LYS A 478 4.37 -5.29 -14.96
N ALA A 479 5.38 -5.69 -15.71
CA ALA A 479 6.34 -6.69 -15.27
C ALA A 479 7.42 -6.01 -14.42
N THR A 480 7.84 -6.65 -13.33
CA THR A 480 8.99 -6.22 -12.52
C THR A 480 9.90 -7.43 -12.35
N PRO A 481 11.22 -7.24 -12.19
CA PRO A 481 12.10 -8.31 -11.73
C PRO A 481 11.50 -8.97 -10.49
N ALA A 482 11.43 -10.30 -10.51
CA ALA A 482 10.86 -11.05 -9.39
C ALA A 482 11.68 -10.85 -8.10
N GLY A 483 13.00 -10.58 -8.24
CA GLY A 483 13.97 -10.23 -7.20
C GLY A 483 13.95 -11.21 -6.03
N ALA A 484 14.87 -12.19 -6.02
CA ALA A 484 14.98 -13.29 -5.04
C ALA A 484 13.71 -13.47 -4.20
N SER A 485 12.62 -13.91 -4.84
CA SER A 485 11.60 -14.65 -4.10
C SER A 485 12.39 -15.68 -3.32
N SER A 486 12.31 -15.65 -1.99
CA SER A 486 12.78 -16.72 -1.14
C SER A 486 12.29 -18.02 -1.77
N LYS A 487 13.18 -18.70 -2.49
CA LYS A 487 12.95 -20.08 -2.85
C LYS A 487 12.79 -20.75 -1.50
N GLY A 488 11.63 -21.36 -1.30
CA GLY A 488 11.50 -22.35 -0.23
C GLY A 488 12.67 -23.32 -0.38
N GLU A 489 13.48 -23.38 0.67
CA GLU A 489 14.03 -24.63 1.16
C GLU A 489 13.25 -24.99 2.42
#